data_AF-A0AAW0GJ89-F1
#
_entry.id   AF-A0AAW0GJ89-F1
#
_cell.length_a   1.000
_cell.length_b   1.000
_cell.length_c   1.000
_cell.angle_alpha   90.00
_cell.angle_beta   90.00
_cell.angle_gamma   90.00
#
_symmetry.space_group_name_H-M   'P 1'
#
loop_
_entity.id
_entity.type
_entity.pdbx_description
1 polymer ?
#
loop_
_entity_poly.entity_id
_entity_poly.type
_entity_poly.pdbx_seq_one_letter_code
_entity_poly.pdbx_strand_id
1 'polypeptide(L)'
;MRAVLIKDGKGPIDNLYIGETGKPTIKTDEVLVEVRPVLMILIFPKLTVYIKIKAFGLNRMDILQREGKYPLPPGASTILGVEFSGHVVDVGR
;
A
#
# COMPACT_ATOMS: atom_id res chain seq x y z
N MET A 1 5.28 -11.72 6.99
CA MET A 1 6.47 -11.04 6.44
C MET A 1 6.93 -9.97 7.42
N ARG A 2 8.18 -9.52 7.34
CA ARG A 2 8.63 -8.37 8.14
C ARG A 2 8.28 -7.07 7.43
N ALA A 3 7.89 -6.06 8.17
CA ALA A 3 7.51 -4.75 7.65
C ALA A 3 7.82 -3.63 8.64
N VAL A 4 7.80 -2.38 8.18
CA VAL A 4 7.91 -1.20 9.04
C VAL A 4 6.53 -0.87 9.59
N LEU A 5 6.38 -0.98 10.91
CA LEU A 5 5.12 -0.83 11.63
C LEU A 5 5.19 0.34 12.63
N ILE A 6 4.03 0.81 13.05
CA ILE A 6 3.89 1.89 14.04
C ILE A 6 3.14 1.34 15.26
N LYS A 7 3.77 1.39 16.44
CA LYS A 7 3.11 1.07 17.72
C LYS A 7 1.92 2.01 17.92
N ASP A 8 0.77 1.45 18.31
CA ASP A 8 -0.46 2.19 18.58
C ASP A 8 -1.01 3.00 17.38
N GLY A 9 -0.54 2.70 16.16
CA GLY A 9 -1.02 3.26 14.89
C GLY A 9 -0.47 4.64 14.51
N LYS A 10 -0.04 5.46 15.47
CA LYS A 10 0.61 6.78 15.23
C LYS A 10 1.50 7.16 16.40
N GLY A 11 2.48 8.05 16.19
CA GLY A 11 3.29 8.57 17.29
C GLY A 11 4.67 9.12 16.93
N PRO A 12 5.53 9.39 17.92
CA PRO A 12 6.92 9.81 17.72
C PRO A 12 7.76 8.72 17.05
N ILE A 13 9.04 9.01 16.76
CA ILE A 13 9.93 8.09 16.04
C ILE A 13 10.10 6.74 16.76
N ASP A 14 10.01 6.74 18.09
CA ASP A 14 10.13 5.56 18.95
C ASP A 14 8.98 4.54 18.79
N ASN A 15 7.89 4.96 18.14
CA ASN A 15 6.79 4.08 17.75
C ASN A 15 7.12 3.28 16.49
N LEU A 16 8.14 3.66 15.72
CA LEU A 16 8.55 2.94 14.51
C LEU A 16 9.35 1.69 14.90
N TYR A 17 9.00 0.54 14.31
CA TYR A 17 9.77 -0.68 14.50
C TYR A 17 9.63 -1.62 13.31
N ILE A 18 10.59 -2.53 13.17
CA ILE A 18 10.48 -3.65 12.23
C ILE A 18 9.78 -4.79 12.97
N GLY A 19 8.56 -5.13 12.53
CA GLY A 19 7.74 -6.18 13.13
C GLY A 19 7.29 -7.22 12.13
N GLU A 20 6.64 -8.26 12.64
CA GLU A 20 5.99 -9.29 11.81
C GLU A 20 4.54 -8.94 11.52
N THR A 21 4.10 -9.24 10.30
CA THR A 21 2.72 -9.07 9.86
C THR A 21 2.33 -10.16 8.86
N GLY A 22 1.03 -10.30 8.58
CA GLY A 22 0.52 -11.23 7.58
C GLY A 22 1.17 -11.03 6.20
N LYS A 23 1.34 -12.10 5.43
CA LYS A 23 1.67 -11.95 4.01
C LYS A 23 0.42 -11.42 3.28
N PRO A 24 0.55 -10.44 2.36
CA PRO A 24 -0.57 -10.01 1.55
C PRO A 24 -1.15 -11.19 0.79
N THR A 25 -2.47 -11.25 0.69
CA THR A 25 -3.18 -12.20 -0.16
C THR A 25 -3.67 -11.47 -1.40
N ILE A 26 -3.47 -12.05 -2.57
CA ILE A 26 -4.05 -11.55 -3.81
C ILE A 26 -5.57 -11.68 -3.69
N LYS A 27 -6.29 -10.58 -3.95
CA LYS A 27 -7.76 -10.56 -4.02
C LYS A 27 -8.19 -10.02 -5.39
N THR A 28 -9.35 -10.49 -5.88
CA THR A 28 -9.81 -10.32 -7.27
C THR A 28 -10.85 -9.20 -7.44
N ASP A 29 -11.15 -8.43 -6.40
CA ASP A 29 -12.33 -7.56 -6.31
C ASP A 29 -12.08 -6.04 -6.59
N GLU A 30 -12.90 -5.52 -7.52
CA GLU A 30 -13.00 -4.28 -8.33
C GLU A 30 -12.53 -2.90 -7.77
N VAL A 31 -12.23 -1.93 -8.66
CA VAL A 31 -12.44 -0.46 -8.46
C VAL A 31 -12.82 0.20 -9.79
N LEU A 32 -13.86 1.03 -9.73
CA LEU A 32 -14.42 1.88 -10.78
C LEU A 32 -13.77 3.28 -10.72
N VAL A 33 -13.34 3.84 -11.86
CA VAL A 33 -13.11 5.29 -11.98
C VAL A 33 -13.90 5.79 -13.17
N GLU A 34 -14.96 6.54 -12.87
CA GLU A 34 -15.80 7.21 -13.87
C GLU A 34 -15.12 8.50 -14.34
N VAL A 35 -14.81 8.59 -15.63
CA VAL A 35 -14.62 9.86 -16.33
C VAL A 35 -15.38 9.78 -17.65
N ARG A 36 -16.40 10.62 -17.82
CA ARG A 36 -17.13 10.84 -19.08
C ARG A 36 -16.96 12.32 -19.47
N PRO A 37 -16.84 12.66 -20.77
CA PRO A 37 -17.90 12.37 -21.74
C PRO A 37 -17.39 11.92 -23.13
N VAL A 38 -17.03 10.65 -23.31
CA VAL A 38 -17.22 9.91 -24.58
C VAL A 38 -17.38 8.43 -24.22
N LEU A 39 -18.47 7.81 -24.66
CA LEU A 39 -18.88 6.46 -24.32
C LEU A 39 -18.04 5.42 -25.07
N MET A 40 -17.06 4.83 -24.40
CA MET A 40 -16.47 3.53 -24.75
C MET A 40 -16.16 2.79 -23.45
N ILE A 41 -17.01 1.85 -23.05
CA ILE A 41 -16.83 1.07 -21.82
C ILE A 41 -15.87 -0.09 -22.14
N LEU A 42 -14.62 0.05 -21.72
CA LEU A 42 -13.67 -1.06 -21.69
C LEU A 42 -13.65 -1.61 -20.25
N ILE A 43 -14.13 -2.84 -20.06
CA ILE A 43 -14.03 -3.56 -18.79
C ILE A 43 -12.67 -4.27 -18.80
N PHE A 44 -11.74 -3.82 -17.96
CA PHE A 44 -10.48 -4.52 -17.71
C PHE A 44 -10.53 -5.19 -16.32
N PRO A 45 -10.07 -6.44 -16.17
CA PRO A 45 -9.94 -7.05 -14.86
C PRO A 45 -8.91 -6.27 -14.02
N LYS A 46 -9.18 -6.13 -12.72
CA LYS A 46 -8.27 -5.50 -11.77
C LYS A 46 -7.06 -6.42 -11.60
N LEU A 47 -5.92 -6.03 -12.19
CA LEU A 47 -4.70 -6.83 -12.09
C LEU A 47 -4.01 -6.54 -10.76
N THR A 48 -4.02 -7.52 -9.86
CA THR A 48 -3.23 -7.46 -8.62
C THR A 48 -1.89 -8.14 -8.88
N VAL A 49 -0.79 -7.59 -8.35
CA VAL A 49 0.53 -8.22 -8.43
C VAL A 49 1.13 -8.37 -7.04
N TYR A 50 1.82 -9.49 -6.81
CA TYR A 50 2.62 -9.69 -5.61
C TYR A 50 4.08 -9.34 -5.93
N ILE A 51 4.61 -8.35 -5.22
CA ILE A 51 5.97 -7.86 -5.44
C ILE A 51 6.85 -8.24 -4.25
N LYS A 52 7.96 -8.92 -4.51
CA LYS A 52 9.05 -9.10 -3.55
C LYS A 52 9.90 -7.83 -3.54
N ILE A 53 9.66 -6.99 -2.54
CA ILE A 53 10.38 -5.71 -2.35
C ILE A 53 11.88 -5.96 -2.22
N LYS A 54 12.68 -5.24 -3.01
CA LYS A 54 14.15 -5.23 -2.96
C LYS A 54 14.69 -3.97 -2.31
N ALA A 55 14.04 -2.83 -2.56
CA ALA A 55 14.37 -1.54 -1.96
C ALA A 55 13.09 -0.73 -1.75
N PHE A 56 13.11 0.17 -0.77
CA PHE A 56 12.07 1.17 -0.55
C PHE A 56 12.70 2.50 -0.14
N GLY A 57 12.05 3.59 -0.54
CA GLY A 57 12.42 4.96 -0.23
C GLY A 57 11.76 5.42 1.07
N LEU A 58 12.42 6.35 1.75
CA LEU A 58 11.82 7.14 2.82
C LEU A 58 11.60 8.56 2.33
N ASN A 59 10.40 9.08 2.51
CA ASN A 59 10.05 10.42 2.11
C ASN A 59 9.36 11.19 3.25
N ARG A 60 9.06 12.46 3.03
CA ARG A 60 8.40 13.32 4.03
C ARG A 60 6.97 12.88 4.34
N MET A 61 6.31 12.18 3.42
CA MET A 61 4.95 11.70 3.61
C MET A 61 4.91 10.56 4.64
N ASP A 62 5.91 9.69 4.70
CA ASP A 62 6.00 8.65 5.74
C ASP A 62 6.02 9.25 7.16
N ILE A 63 6.69 10.41 7.34
CA ILE A 63 6.71 11.15 8.61
C ILE A 63 5.32 11.65 8.95
N LEU A 64 4.62 12.27 7.99
CA LEU A 64 3.26 12.78 8.19
C LEU A 64 2.26 11.66 8.47
N GLN A 65 2.40 10.51 7.80
CA GLN A 65 1.57 9.33 8.01
C GLN A 65 1.79 8.76 9.41
N ARG A 66 3.05 8.58 9.84
CA ARG A 66 3.40 8.15 11.21
C ARG A 66 2.83 9.08 12.27
N GLU A 67 2.85 10.39 12.04
CA GLU A 67 2.31 11.38 12.99
C GLU A 67 0.78 11.52 12.93
N GLY A 68 0.10 10.77 12.05
CA GLY A 68 -1.35 10.85 11.86
C GLY A 68 -1.82 12.15 11.21
N LYS A 69 -0.93 12.87 10.52
CA LYS A 69 -1.18 14.13 9.82
C LYS A 69 -1.46 13.95 8.33
N TYR A 70 -1.34 12.73 7.82
CA TYR A 70 -1.64 12.40 6.43
C TYR A 70 -3.04 11.75 6.33
N PRO A 71 -4.00 12.33 5.58
CA PRO A 71 -5.36 11.82 5.49
C PRO A 71 -5.40 10.57 4.59
N LEU A 72 -5.38 9.39 5.19
CA LEU A 72 -5.49 8.12 4.48
C LEU A 72 -6.95 7.79 4.15
N PRO A 73 -7.23 7.18 2.98
CA PRO A 73 -8.56 6.66 2.69
C PRO A 73 -8.93 5.50 3.64
N PRO A 74 -10.24 5.23 3.85
CA PRO A 74 -10.68 4.08 4.63
C PRO A 74 -10.09 2.77 4.10
N GLY A 75 -9.62 1.91 5.01
CA GLY A 75 -9.03 0.61 4.65
C GLY A 75 -7.59 0.67 4.12
N ALA A 76 -6.95 1.85 4.12
CA ALA A 76 -5.53 1.94 3.81
C ALA A 76 -4.69 1.08 4.76
N SER A 77 -3.61 0.51 4.24
CA SER A 77 -2.64 -0.25 5.02
C SER A 77 -2.02 0.62 6.11
N THR A 78 -1.79 0.04 7.28
CA THR A 78 -1.04 0.66 8.38
C THR A 78 0.48 0.46 8.26
N ILE A 79 0.93 -0.30 7.26
CA ILE A 79 2.35 -0.52 6.95
C ILE A 79 2.90 0.71 6.22
N LEU A 80 4.08 1.19 6.63
CA LEU A 80 4.79 2.30 5.97
C LEU A 80 5.64 1.84 4.79
N GLY A 81 6.00 2.79 3.91
CA GLY A 81 6.83 2.55 2.73
C GLY A 81 6.02 2.64 1.43
N VAL A 82 5.77 3.86 0.97
CA VAL A 82 4.99 4.15 -0.23
C VAL A 82 5.80 4.15 -1.53
N GLU A 83 7.12 4.29 -1.42
CA GLU A 83 8.06 4.25 -2.54
C GLU A 83 8.84 2.95 -2.48
N PHE A 84 8.69 2.07 -3.47
CA PHE A 84 9.41 0.80 -3.49
C PHE A 84 9.73 0.31 -4.89
N SER A 85 10.73 -0.58 -4.96
CA SER A 85 11.06 -1.36 -6.15
C SER A 85 11.35 -2.81 -5.75
N GLY A 86 11.10 -3.72 -6.69
CA GLY A 86 11.23 -5.14 -6.44
C GLY A 86 10.87 -5.97 -7.68
N HIS A 87 10.71 -7.27 -7.47
CA HIS A 87 10.35 -8.20 -8.53
C HIS A 87 8.90 -8.66 -8.37
N VAL A 88 8.15 -8.67 -9.46
CA VAL A 88 6.87 -9.38 -9.51
C VAL A 88 7.16 -10.87 -9.34
N VAL A 89 6.54 -11.49 -8.33
CA VAL A 89 6.68 -12.93 -8.07
C VAL A 89 5.36 -13.69 -8.23
N ASP A 90 4.25 -12.97 -8.33
CA ASP A 90 2.95 -13.54 -8.67
C ASP A 90 2.02 -12.47 -9.27
N VAL A 91 1.04 -12.90 -10.06
CA VAL A 91 0.04 -12.05 -10.71
C VAL A 91 -1.34 -12.66 -10.48
N GLY A 92 -2.25 -11.88 -9.91
CA GLY A 92 -3.64 -12.28 -9.69
C GLY A 92 -4.38 -12.47 -11.01
N ARG A 93 -5.02 -13.62 -11.15
CA ARG A 93 -5.90 -13.95 -12.26
C ARG A 93 -7.36 -13.72 -11.89
#